data_AF-A0A3R9IC88-F1
#
_entry.id   AF-A0A3R9IC88-F1
#
_cell.length_a   1.000
_cell.length_b   1.000
_cell.length_c   1.000
_cell.angle_alpha   90.00
_cell.angle_beta   90.00
_cell.angle_gamma   90.00
#
_symmetry.space_group_name_H-M   'P 1'
#
loop_
_entity.id
_entity.type
_entity.pdbx_description
1 polymer ?
#
loop_
_entity_poly.entity_id
_entity_poly.type
_entity_poly.pdbx_seq_one_letter_code
_entity_poly.pdbx_strand_id
1 'polypeptide(L)'
;MVFILVAGAGFSSLFSYVSSQDIVQRFNSKIGRQKIGKILWLQGLLSFGIASLLYLIGCLIRQENFATRSTNPVLIAYARESLAPWFGSFIMLALLAAGQSTVSSSMNAIVTCLKLDFAWTKIRWSPSLLSFVLAGLSWLLCLLLMSAEIYSIYEWINGFMGLTLGVIGGLYLLVLLLKKPSLQLAKIYLVFSLGALVLYHYSGFFANPNPWLNSIITTLSALFISFLGRLYESNI
;
A
#
# COMPACT_ATOMS: atom_id res chain seq x y z
N MET A 1 6.65 5.47 19.72
CA MET A 1 6.01 4.46 18.85
C MET A 1 4.80 5.00 18.11
N VAL A 2 3.82 5.61 18.80
CA VAL A 2 2.59 6.14 18.17
C VAL A 2 2.88 7.16 17.06
N PHE A 3 3.79 8.11 17.29
CA PHE A 3 4.17 9.10 16.26
C PHE A 3 4.72 8.45 14.98
N ILE A 4 5.62 7.46 15.12
CA ILE A 4 6.22 6.74 13.99
C ILE A 4 5.14 6.00 13.20
N LEU A 5 4.19 5.36 13.90
CA LEU A 5 3.08 4.66 13.27
C LEU A 5 2.20 5.65 12.49
N VAL A 6 1.78 6.75 13.12
CA VAL A 6 0.90 7.75 12.48
C VAL A 6 1.60 8.40 11.28
N ALA A 7 2.85 8.83 11.43
CA ALA A 7 3.60 9.45 10.35
C ALA A 7 3.89 8.46 9.21
N GLY A 8 4.38 7.26 9.54
CA GLY A 8 4.71 6.23 8.57
C GLY A 8 3.49 5.73 7.80
N ALA A 9 2.41 5.41 8.50
CA ALA A 9 1.13 5.04 7.89
C ALA A 9 0.57 6.19 7.04
N GLY A 10 0.61 7.42 7.58
CA GLY A 10 0.15 8.62 6.88
C GLY A 10 0.88 8.85 5.56
N PHE A 11 2.22 8.75 5.55
CA PHE A 11 2.99 8.87 4.31
C PHE A 11 2.68 7.74 3.33
N SER A 12 2.62 6.48 3.79
CA SER A 12 2.26 5.35 2.92
C SER A 12 0.89 5.54 2.28
N SER A 13 -0.11 6.02 3.04
CA SER A 13 -1.44 6.32 2.52
C SER A 13 -1.43 7.51 1.57
N LEU A 14 -0.74 8.62 1.89
CA LEU A 14 -0.63 9.75 0.98
C LEU A 14 0.00 9.34 -0.35
N PHE A 15 1.07 8.56 -0.30
CA PHE A 15 1.74 8.07 -1.49
C PHE A 15 0.86 7.13 -2.30
N SER A 16 0.07 6.25 -1.69
CA SER A 16 -0.89 5.42 -2.45
C SER A 16 -1.85 6.27 -3.28
N TYR A 17 -2.35 7.38 -2.74
CA TYR A 17 -3.30 8.26 -3.46
C TYR A 17 -2.69 9.00 -4.66
N VAL A 18 -1.37 9.21 -4.65
CA VAL A 18 -0.67 9.96 -5.72
C VAL A 18 -0.03 9.02 -6.74
N SER A 19 0.44 7.85 -6.31
CA SER A 19 1.21 6.94 -7.17
C SER A 19 0.49 5.66 -7.58
N SER A 20 -0.57 5.25 -6.87
CA SER A 20 -1.20 3.97 -7.13
C SER A 20 -2.18 4.06 -8.29
N GLN A 21 -1.92 3.30 -9.35
CA GLN A 21 -2.72 3.36 -10.57
C GLN A 21 -4.18 2.99 -10.34
N ASP A 22 -4.46 2.06 -9.42
CA ASP A 22 -5.82 1.63 -9.09
C ASP A 22 -6.70 2.76 -8.51
N ILE A 23 -6.06 3.73 -7.86
CA ILE A 23 -6.66 4.96 -7.33
C ILE A 23 -6.65 6.07 -8.39
N VAL A 24 -5.48 6.39 -8.94
CA VAL A 24 -5.28 7.53 -9.86
C VAL A 24 -6.16 7.41 -11.10
N GLN A 25 -6.34 6.19 -11.64
CA GLN A 25 -7.19 5.97 -12.81
C GLN A 25 -8.66 6.39 -12.61
N ARG A 26 -9.13 6.44 -11.35
CA ARG A 26 -10.50 6.87 -11.01
C ARG A 26 -10.66 8.39 -11.13
N PHE A 27 -9.56 9.14 -10.97
CA PHE A 27 -9.51 10.58 -11.10
C PHE A 27 -9.08 10.99 -12.51
N ASN A 28 -9.99 10.83 -13.47
CA ASN A 28 -9.70 11.21 -14.86
C ASN A 28 -9.89 12.73 -15.12
N SER A 29 -9.37 13.19 -16.26
CA SER A 29 -9.37 14.60 -16.67
C SER A 29 -10.76 15.23 -16.84
N LYS A 30 -11.84 14.43 -16.87
CA LYS A 30 -13.22 14.91 -17.00
C LYS A 30 -13.84 15.30 -15.66
N ILE A 31 -13.22 14.93 -14.54
CA ILE A 31 -13.74 15.25 -13.20
C ILE A 31 -13.18 16.61 -12.76
N GLY A 32 -14.06 17.58 -12.53
CA GLY A 32 -13.66 18.89 -12.01
C GLY A 32 -13.07 18.82 -10.60
N ARG A 33 -12.11 19.70 -10.29
CA ARG A 33 -11.38 19.77 -9.00
C ARG A 33 -12.28 19.72 -7.76
N GLN A 34 -13.41 20.45 -7.79
CA GLN A 34 -14.37 20.45 -6.67
C GLN A 34 -14.99 19.06 -6.43
N LYS A 35 -15.28 18.30 -7.49
CA LYS A 35 -15.81 16.94 -7.39
C LYS A 35 -14.76 15.97 -6.86
N ILE A 36 -13.51 16.10 -7.30
CA ILE A 36 -12.37 15.32 -6.76
C ILE A 36 -12.26 15.54 -5.24
N GLY A 37 -12.29 16.80 -4.80
CA GLY A 37 -12.25 17.14 -3.37
C GLY A 37 -13.38 16.49 -2.57
N LYS A 38 -14.62 16.53 -3.08
CA LYS A 38 -15.77 15.87 -2.43
C LYS A 38 -15.59 14.35 -2.32
N ILE A 39 -15.09 13.72 -3.38
CA ILE A 39 -14.84 12.27 -3.38
C ILE A 39 -13.77 11.90 -2.35
N LEU A 40 -12.67 12.66 -2.29
CA LEU A 40 -11.60 12.41 -1.32
C LEU A 40 -12.09 12.59 0.13
N TRP A 41 -12.88 13.63 0.40
CA TRP A 41 -13.48 13.85 1.73
C TRP A 41 -14.42 12.71 2.12
N LEU A 42 -15.29 12.28 1.20
CA LEU A 42 -16.23 11.19 1.46
C LEU A 42 -15.48 9.87 1.70
N GLN A 43 -14.44 9.58 0.93
CA GLN A 43 -13.59 8.40 1.13
C GLN A 43 -12.86 8.46 2.48
N GLY A 44 -12.31 9.62 2.85
CA GLY A 44 -11.65 9.81 4.15
C GLY A 44 -12.60 9.59 5.32
N LEU A 45 -13.81 10.16 5.26
CA LEU A 45 -14.83 9.99 6.29
C LEU A 45 -15.29 8.53 6.39
N LEU A 46 -15.53 7.88 5.24
CA LEU A 46 -15.94 6.48 5.20
C LEU A 46 -14.84 5.55 5.73
N SER A 47 -13.59 5.80 5.34
CA SER A 47 -12.43 5.04 5.82
C SER A 47 -12.26 5.17 7.33
N PHE A 48 -12.39 6.39 7.86
CA PHE A 48 -12.35 6.64 9.30
C PHE A 48 -13.47 5.90 10.05
N GLY A 49 -14.70 5.94 9.51
CA GLY A 49 -15.85 5.23 10.09
C GLY A 49 -15.66 3.71 10.12
N ILE A 50 -15.24 3.12 9.00
CA ILE A 50 -15.01 1.67 8.90
C ILE A 50 -13.86 1.23 9.81
N ALA A 51 -12.75 1.98 9.83
CA ALA A 51 -11.60 1.67 10.69
C ALA A 51 -11.98 1.72 12.18
N SER A 52 -12.74 2.74 12.58
CA SER A 52 -13.23 2.89 13.95
C SER A 52 -14.17 1.73 14.35
N LEU A 53 -15.07 1.33 13.45
CA LEU A 53 -15.98 0.20 13.68
C LEU A 53 -15.21 -1.12 13.83
N LEU A 54 -14.27 -1.41 12.94
CA LEU A 54 -13.44 -2.63 13.02
C LEU A 54 -12.59 -2.67 14.28
N TYR A 55 -12.03 -1.51 14.68
CA TYR A 55 -11.30 -1.40 15.94
C TYR A 55 -12.20 -1.68 17.15
N LEU A 56 -13.40 -1.10 17.18
CA LEU A 56 -14.38 -1.33 18.25
C LEU A 56 -14.78 -2.81 18.33
N ILE A 57 -15.04 -3.45 17.19
CA ILE A 57 -15.33 -4.89 17.13
C ILE A 57 -14.18 -5.68 17.74
N GLY A 58 -12.93 -5.37 17.37
CA GLY A 58 -11.75 -6.02 17.97
C GLY A 58 -11.65 -5.84 19.48
N CYS A 59 -11.97 -4.65 19.99
CA CYS A 59 -12.02 -4.37 21.43
C CYS A 59 -13.11 -5.18 22.13
N LEU A 60 -14.31 -5.29 21.55
CA LEU A 60 -15.41 -6.06 22.12
C LEU A 60 -15.08 -7.56 22.19
N ILE A 61 -14.54 -8.12 21.10
CA ILE A 61 -14.08 -9.52 21.08
C ILE A 61 -13.04 -9.77 22.19
N ARG A 62 -12.13 -8.82 22.40
CA ARG A 62 -11.13 -8.91 23.47
C ARG A 62 -11.76 -8.82 24.87
N GLN A 63 -12.79 -8.00 25.06
CA GLN A 63 -13.51 -7.89 26.33
C GLN A 63 -14.24 -9.18 26.70
N GLU A 64 -14.70 -9.95 25.72
CA GLU A 64 -15.29 -11.28 25.94
C GLU A 64 -14.25 -12.34 26.34
N ASN A 65 -12.96 -11.99 26.42
CA ASN A 65 -11.84 -12.93 26.61
C ASN A 65 -11.89 -14.10 25.62
N PHE A 66 -12.34 -13.84 24.39
CA PHE A 66 -12.45 -14.85 23.35
C PHE A 66 -11.07 -15.45 23.05
N ALA A 67 -10.94 -16.75 23.31
CA ALA A 67 -9.75 -17.52 23.03
C ALA A 67 -10.08 -18.57 21.97
N THR A 68 -9.50 -18.41 20.78
CA THR A 68 -9.59 -19.38 19.71
C THR A 68 -8.32 -20.21 19.64
N ARG A 69 -8.45 -21.49 19.26
CA ARG A 69 -7.31 -22.35 18.86
C ARG A 69 -7.04 -22.26 17.36
N SER A 70 -7.85 -21.49 16.63
CA SER A 70 -7.74 -21.30 15.19
C SER A 70 -6.52 -20.44 14.86
N THR A 71 -5.87 -20.74 13.73
CA THR A 71 -4.85 -19.88 13.13
C THR A 71 -5.46 -18.73 12.31
N ASN A 72 -6.78 -18.68 12.20
CA ASN A 72 -7.47 -17.62 11.47
C ASN A 72 -7.35 -16.27 12.19
N PRO A 73 -7.43 -15.15 11.44
CA PRO A 73 -7.61 -13.83 12.01
C PRO A 73 -8.77 -13.80 13.02
N VAL A 74 -8.58 -13.07 14.12
CA VAL A 74 -9.49 -13.04 15.28
C VAL A 74 -10.95 -12.82 14.88
N LEU A 75 -11.23 -11.88 13.96
CA LEU A 75 -12.59 -11.61 13.50
C LEU A 75 -13.23 -12.81 12.79
N ILE A 76 -12.47 -13.55 11.99
CA ILE A 76 -12.96 -14.72 11.25
C ILE A 76 -13.21 -15.87 12.23
N ALA A 77 -12.30 -16.10 13.17
CA ALA A 77 -12.48 -17.10 14.22
C ALA A 77 -13.72 -16.80 15.06
N TYR A 78 -13.87 -15.56 15.54
CA TYR A 78 -15.02 -15.12 16.31
C TYR A 78 -16.33 -15.25 15.54
N ALA A 79 -16.35 -14.85 14.25
CA ALA A 79 -17.53 -14.98 13.42
C ALA A 79 -18.00 -16.44 13.24
N ARG A 80 -17.06 -17.39 13.25
CA ARG A 80 -17.37 -18.82 13.09
C ARG A 80 -17.75 -19.51 14.40
N GLU A 81 -17.10 -19.14 15.50
CA GLU A 81 -17.16 -19.87 16.77
C GLU A 81 -18.18 -19.27 17.74
N SER A 82 -18.41 -17.95 17.70
CA SER A 82 -19.24 -17.24 18.69
C SER A 82 -20.56 -16.71 18.14
N LEU A 83 -20.67 -16.49 16.83
CA LEU A 83 -21.87 -15.92 16.21
C LEU A 83 -22.81 -17.01 15.68
N ALA A 84 -24.09 -16.64 15.50
CA ALA A 84 -25.06 -17.52 14.84
C ALA A 84 -24.56 -17.94 13.45
N PRO A 85 -24.72 -19.20 13.03
CA PRO A 85 -24.09 -19.73 11.80
C PRO A 85 -24.37 -18.90 10.54
N TRP A 86 -25.61 -18.41 10.39
CA TRP A 86 -26.01 -17.57 9.24
C TRP A 86 -25.33 -16.20 9.26
N PHE A 87 -25.16 -15.60 10.44
CA PHE A 87 -24.54 -14.29 10.59
C PHE A 87 -23.02 -14.35 10.40
N GLY A 88 -22.38 -15.38 10.96
CA GLY A 88 -20.97 -15.68 10.70
C GLY A 88 -20.68 -15.88 9.21
N SER A 89 -21.53 -16.65 8.52
CA SER A 89 -21.44 -16.86 7.07
C SER A 89 -21.62 -15.58 6.27
N PHE A 90 -22.53 -14.69 6.70
CA PHE A 90 -22.72 -13.39 6.06
C PHE A 90 -21.48 -12.50 6.18
N ILE A 91 -20.83 -12.47 7.35
CA ILE A 91 -19.56 -11.74 7.55
C ILE A 91 -18.47 -12.30 6.62
N MET A 92 -18.33 -13.62 6.53
CA MET A 92 -17.36 -14.26 5.64
C MET A 92 -17.61 -13.89 4.17
N LEU A 93 -18.88 -13.90 3.73
CA LEU A 93 -19.25 -13.49 2.37
C LEU A 93 -18.93 -12.01 2.10
N ALA A 94 -19.21 -11.13 3.07
CA ALA A 94 -18.89 -9.71 2.96
C ALA A 94 -17.37 -9.46 2.87
N LEU A 95 -16.57 -10.16 3.67
CA LEU A 95 -15.10 -10.09 3.61
C LEU A 95 -14.57 -10.61 2.27
N LEU A 96 -15.13 -11.71 1.76
CA LEU A 96 -14.76 -12.24 0.45
C LEU A 96 -15.11 -11.24 -0.67
N ALA A 97 -16.30 -10.65 -0.64
CA ALA A 97 -16.72 -9.63 -1.61
C ALA A 97 -15.81 -8.39 -1.57
N ALA A 98 -15.44 -7.92 -0.37
CA ALA A 98 -14.49 -6.83 -0.19
C ALA A 98 -13.13 -7.16 -0.80
N GLY A 99 -12.56 -8.33 -0.46
CA GLY A 99 -11.29 -8.79 -1.01
C GLY A 99 -11.30 -8.91 -2.54
N GLN A 100 -12.37 -9.49 -3.12
CA GLN A 100 -12.53 -9.61 -4.57
C GLN A 100 -12.60 -8.24 -5.27
N SER A 101 -13.25 -7.25 -4.66
CA SER A 101 -13.31 -5.89 -5.21
C SER A 101 -11.92 -5.25 -5.31
N THR A 102 -11.06 -5.47 -4.30
CA THR A 102 -9.68 -4.99 -4.29
C THR A 102 -8.85 -5.73 -5.34
N VAL A 103 -8.90 -7.06 -5.37
CA VAL A 103 -8.15 -7.89 -6.34
C VAL A 103 -8.50 -7.49 -7.79
N SER A 104 -9.78 -7.32 -8.10
CA SER A 104 -10.24 -6.90 -9.42
C SER A 104 -9.70 -5.51 -9.82
N SER A 105 -9.76 -4.54 -8.90
CA SER A 105 -9.23 -3.19 -9.12
C SER A 105 -7.71 -3.20 -9.34
N SER A 106 -6.96 -3.98 -8.56
CA SER A 106 -5.51 -4.13 -8.69
C SER A 106 -5.12 -4.82 -10.00
N MET A 107 -5.83 -5.89 -10.40
CA MET A 107 -5.61 -6.55 -11.69
C MET A 107 -5.82 -5.58 -12.85
N ASN A 108 -6.92 -4.84 -12.84
CA ASN A 108 -7.19 -3.85 -13.90
C ASN A 108 -6.11 -2.77 -13.97
N ALA A 109 -5.60 -2.32 -12.82
CA ALA A 109 -4.51 -1.35 -12.74
C ALA A 109 -3.21 -1.90 -13.35
N ILE A 110 -2.79 -3.11 -12.98
CA ILE A 110 -1.58 -3.75 -13.50
C ILE A 110 -1.70 -3.97 -15.02
N VAL A 111 -2.82 -4.48 -15.50
CA VAL A 111 -3.06 -4.68 -16.95
C VAL A 111 -3.00 -3.36 -17.71
N THR A 112 -3.56 -2.29 -17.14
CA THR A 112 -3.51 -0.95 -17.73
C THR A 112 -2.07 -0.44 -17.81
N CYS A 113 -1.28 -0.54 -16.72
CA CYS A 113 0.14 -0.18 -16.72
C CYS A 113 0.95 -0.99 -17.74
N LEU A 114 0.80 -2.32 -17.77
CA LEU A 114 1.50 -3.16 -18.74
C LEU A 114 1.16 -2.78 -20.18
N LYS A 115 -0.11 -2.47 -20.46
CA LYS A 115 -0.53 -2.11 -21.81
C LYS A 115 -0.04 -0.72 -22.24
N LEU A 116 -0.11 0.27 -21.35
CA LEU A 116 0.20 1.67 -21.69
C LEU A 116 1.69 1.97 -21.57
N ASP A 117 2.33 1.52 -20.50
CA ASP A 117 3.72 1.88 -20.18
C ASP A 117 4.72 0.97 -20.87
N PHE A 118 4.34 -0.29 -21.15
CA PHE A 118 5.17 -1.26 -21.88
C PHE A 118 4.69 -1.49 -23.32
N ALA A 119 3.92 -0.54 -23.88
CA ALA A 119 3.38 -0.60 -25.25
C ALA A 119 4.46 -0.79 -26.35
N TRP A 120 5.72 -0.49 -26.04
CA TRP A 120 6.86 -0.69 -26.95
C TRP A 120 7.37 -2.13 -26.99
N THR A 121 7.05 -2.95 -25.99
CA THR A 121 7.24 -4.38 -26.09
C THR A 121 6.25 -4.87 -27.15
N LYS A 122 6.73 -5.47 -28.24
CA LYS A 122 5.87 -5.97 -29.35
C LYS A 122 4.86 -7.06 -28.94
N ILE A 123 4.69 -7.27 -27.63
CA ILE A 123 3.84 -8.25 -26.98
C ILE A 123 2.39 -7.75 -27.05
N ARG A 124 1.66 -8.22 -28.07
CA ARG A 124 0.22 -7.91 -28.27
C ARG A 124 -0.68 -8.87 -27.49
N TRP A 125 -0.51 -8.98 -26.18
CA TRP A 125 -1.41 -9.80 -25.38
C TRP A 125 -2.74 -9.08 -25.17
N SER A 126 -3.85 -9.82 -25.21
CA SER A 126 -5.15 -9.25 -24.88
C SER A 126 -5.21 -8.93 -23.38
N PRO A 127 -5.99 -7.91 -22.96
CA PRO A 127 -6.23 -7.64 -21.54
C PRO A 127 -6.73 -8.86 -20.78
N SER A 128 -7.58 -9.69 -21.40
CA SER A 128 -8.09 -10.93 -20.79
C SER A 128 -6.99 -11.94 -20.51
N LEU A 129 -6.05 -12.14 -21.44
CA LEU A 129 -4.93 -13.05 -21.27
C LEU A 129 -3.98 -12.54 -20.18
N LEU A 130 -3.67 -11.23 -20.19
CA LEU A 130 -2.85 -10.60 -19.16
C LEU A 130 -3.49 -10.77 -17.77
N SER A 131 -4.79 -10.48 -17.63
CA SER A 131 -5.51 -10.69 -16.37
C SER A 131 -5.44 -12.15 -15.91
N PHE A 132 -5.62 -13.12 -16.82
CA PHE A 132 -5.54 -14.54 -16.49
C PHE A 132 -4.15 -14.95 -15.99
N VAL A 133 -3.09 -14.52 -16.70
CA VAL A 133 -1.71 -14.79 -16.30
C VAL A 133 -1.40 -14.15 -14.93
N LEU A 134 -1.80 -12.90 -14.73
CA LEU A 134 -1.61 -12.20 -13.45
C LEU A 134 -2.39 -12.86 -12.31
N ALA A 135 -3.58 -13.39 -12.57
CA ALA A 135 -4.34 -14.17 -11.60
C ALA A 135 -3.60 -15.45 -11.20
N GLY A 136 -3.05 -16.18 -12.18
CA GLY A 136 -2.21 -17.35 -11.93
C GLY A 136 -0.98 -17.03 -11.09
N LEU A 137 -0.24 -15.96 -11.44
CA LEU A 137 0.92 -15.50 -10.68
C LEU A 137 0.56 -15.05 -9.25
N SER A 138 -0.56 -14.35 -9.10
CA SER A 138 -1.04 -13.90 -7.78
C SER A 138 -1.42 -15.10 -6.90
N TRP A 139 -2.03 -16.13 -7.49
CA TRP A 139 -2.37 -17.36 -6.79
C TRP A 139 -1.10 -18.13 -6.35
N LEU A 140 -0.09 -18.24 -7.22
CA LEU A 140 1.20 -18.84 -6.87
C LEU A 140 1.89 -18.08 -5.73
N LEU A 141 1.90 -16.74 -5.79
CA LEU A 141 2.45 -15.92 -4.71
C LEU A 141 1.68 -16.13 -3.40
N CYS A 142 0.36 -16.27 -3.45
CA CYS A 142 -0.45 -16.60 -2.28
C CYS A 142 -0.02 -17.93 -1.65
N LEU A 143 0.20 -18.98 -2.44
CA LEU A 143 0.69 -20.27 -1.93
C LEU A 143 2.07 -20.15 -1.25
N LEU A 144 2.98 -19.36 -1.81
CA LEU A 144 4.28 -19.08 -1.20
C LEU A 144 4.18 -18.29 0.11
N LEU A 145 3.25 -17.34 0.19
CA LEU A 145 3.02 -16.57 1.42
C LEU A 145 2.32 -17.39 2.49
N MET A 146 1.48 -18.35 2.11
CA MET A 146 0.84 -19.29 3.04
C MET A 146 1.85 -20.25 3.67
N SER A 147 2.93 -20.61 2.96
CA SER A 147 4.02 -21.41 3.52
C SER A 147 5.05 -20.60 4.29
N ALA A 148 5.06 -19.28 4.12
CA ALA A 148 5.86 -18.39 4.96
C ALA A 148 5.19 -18.26 6.34
N GLU A 149 5.91 -18.56 7.42
CA GLU A 149 5.44 -18.43 8.80
C GLU A 149 5.29 -16.95 9.22
N ILE A 150 4.41 -16.20 8.55
CA ILE A 150 4.18 -14.78 8.80
C ILE A 150 3.36 -14.61 10.08
N TYR A 151 4.03 -14.15 11.14
CA TYR A 151 3.40 -13.90 12.43
C TYR A 151 2.29 -12.82 12.37
N SER A 152 2.54 -11.72 11.65
CA SER A 152 1.58 -10.63 11.48
C SER A 152 1.49 -10.20 10.02
N ILE A 153 0.43 -10.64 9.34
CA ILE A 153 0.10 -10.22 7.97
C ILE A 153 -0.07 -8.70 7.92
N TYR A 154 -0.63 -8.10 8.98
CA TYR A 154 -0.79 -6.64 9.07
C TYR A 154 0.55 -5.91 9.04
N GLU A 155 1.53 -6.31 9.85
CA GLU A 155 2.84 -5.66 9.87
C GLU A 155 3.61 -5.92 8.57
N TRP A 156 3.53 -7.14 8.05
CA TRP A 156 4.18 -7.51 6.80
C TRP A 156 3.67 -6.68 5.62
N ILE A 157 2.34 -6.57 5.45
CA ILE A 157 1.74 -5.76 4.37
C ILE A 157 2.14 -4.30 4.52
N ASN A 158 2.07 -3.73 5.73
CA ASN A 158 2.44 -2.33 5.93
C ASN A 158 3.93 -2.07 5.70
N GLY A 159 4.79 -3.04 6.02
CA GLY A 159 6.22 -2.98 5.67
C GLY A 159 6.45 -2.99 4.18
N PHE A 160 5.81 -3.92 3.46
CA PHE A 160 5.87 -4.01 2.01
C PHE A 160 5.36 -2.74 1.32
N MET A 161 4.24 -2.20 1.79
CA MET A 161 3.67 -0.93 1.30
C MET A 161 4.63 0.24 1.56
N GLY A 162 5.22 0.32 2.75
CA GLY A 162 6.21 1.35 3.07
C GLY A 162 7.47 1.26 2.20
N LEU A 163 7.93 0.06 1.84
CA LEU A 163 9.06 -0.14 0.94
C LEU A 163 8.73 0.29 -0.50
N THR A 164 7.60 -0.16 -1.02
CA THR A 164 7.24 0.03 -2.44
C THR A 164 6.66 1.42 -2.69
N LEU A 165 5.56 1.76 -2.00
CA LEU A 165 4.92 3.07 -2.14
C LEU A 165 5.75 4.19 -1.56
N GLY A 166 6.56 3.92 -0.53
CA GLY A 166 7.49 4.92 0.01
C GLY A 166 8.49 5.40 -1.02
N VAL A 167 9.10 4.49 -1.79
CA VAL A 167 10.09 4.81 -2.83
C VAL A 167 9.42 5.53 -4.01
N ILE A 168 8.29 5.01 -4.51
CA ILE A 168 7.58 5.65 -5.63
C ILE A 168 7.02 7.01 -5.20
N GLY A 169 6.45 7.10 -4.00
CA GLY A 169 5.93 8.32 -3.42
C GLY A 169 6.99 9.42 -3.26
N GLY A 170 8.21 9.05 -2.89
CA GLY A 170 9.32 9.99 -2.83
C GLY A 170 9.76 10.52 -4.20
N LEU A 171 9.63 9.74 -5.28
CA LEU A 171 9.81 10.27 -6.65
C LEU A 171 8.77 11.36 -6.98
N TYR A 172 7.50 11.14 -6.61
CA TYR A 172 6.49 12.18 -6.75
C TYR A 172 6.79 13.40 -5.89
N LEU A 173 7.33 13.21 -4.69
CA LEU A 173 7.74 14.32 -3.82
C LEU A 173 8.87 15.15 -4.46
N LEU A 174 9.85 14.50 -5.10
CA LEU A 174 10.89 15.17 -5.90
C LEU A 174 10.29 16.03 -7.02
N VAL A 175 9.32 15.48 -7.77
CA VAL A 175 8.61 16.23 -8.82
C VAL A 175 7.85 17.42 -8.23
N LEU A 176 7.18 17.26 -7.09
CA LEU A 176 6.45 18.34 -6.44
C LEU A 176 7.38 19.47 -5.97
N LEU A 177 8.56 19.12 -5.42
CA LEU A 177 9.49 20.10 -4.85
C LEU A 177 10.38 20.76 -5.90
N LEU A 178 10.79 20.05 -6.93
CA LEU A 178 11.70 20.58 -7.97
C LEU A 178 10.98 21.00 -9.25
N LYS A 179 9.70 20.64 -9.41
CA LYS A 179 8.86 20.82 -10.61
C LYS A 179 9.34 20.04 -11.84
N LYS A 180 10.64 20.09 -12.16
CA LYS A 180 11.27 19.40 -13.29
C LYS A 180 12.59 18.73 -12.88
N PRO A 181 12.56 17.73 -11.98
CA PRO A 181 13.76 17.04 -11.54
C PRO A 181 14.47 16.36 -12.72
N SER A 182 15.80 16.44 -12.76
CA SER A 182 16.61 15.76 -13.77
C SER A 182 16.58 14.24 -13.59
N LEU A 183 16.77 13.48 -14.68
CA LEU A 183 16.84 12.01 -14.63
C LEU A 183 17.98 11.51 -13.72
N GLN A 184 19.10 12.24 -13.68
CA GLN A 184 20.23 11.91 -12.82
C GLN A 184 19.83 12.01 -11.34
N LEU A 185 19.11 13.07 -10.96
CA LEU A 185 18.67 13.26 -9.59
C LEU A 185 17.67 12.16 -9.15
N ALA A 186 16.76 11.77 -10.04
CA ALA A 186 15.83 10.66 -9.79
C ALA A 186 16.58 9.32 -9.58
N LYS A 187 17.62 9.05 -10.37
CA LYS A 187 18.49 7.85 -10.18
C LYS A 187 19.23 7.90 -8.85
N ILE A 188 19.81 9.05 -8.50
CA ILE A 188 20.50 9.24 -7.21
C ILE A 188 19.54 8.97 -6.06
N TYR A 189 18.33 9.52 -6.12
CA TYR A 189 17.30 9.24 -5.11
C TYR A 189 16.97 7.75 -5.00
N LEU A 190 16.78 7.05 -6.12
CA LEU A 190 16.44 5.63 -6.10
C LEU A 190 17.56 4.80 -5.44
N VAL A 191 18.81 5.04 -5.83
CA VAL A 191 19.96 4.33 -5.25
C VAL A 191 20.11 4.67 -3.76
N PHE A 192 20.00 5.94 -3.39
CA PHE A 192 20.13 6.39 -2.02
C PHE A 192 19.03 5.82 -1.11
N SER A 193 17.77 5.90 -1.54
CA SER A 193 16.62 5.42 -0.77
C SER A 193 16.62 3.89 -0.63
N LEU A 194 16.89 3.14 -1.70
CA LEU A 194 17.03 1.68 -1.62
C LEU A 194 18.22 1.27 -0.75
N GLY A 195 19.36 1.95 -0.88
CA GLY A 195 20.53 1.72 -0.04
C GLY A 195 20.22 1.97 1.44
N ALA A 196 19.53 3.07 1.76
CA ALA A 196 19.11 3.38 3.13
C ALA A 196 18.16 2.32 3.71
N LEU A 197 17.22 1.80 2.91
CA LEU A 197 16.32 0.72 3.32
C LEU A 197 17.06 -0.60 3.54
N VAL A 198 18.00 -0.96 2.65
CA VAL A 198 18.81 -2.18 2.80
C VAL A 198 19.67 -2.09 4.06
N LEU A 199 20.34 -0.95 4.28
CA LEU A 199 21.11 -0.73 5.51
C LEU A 199 20.21 -0.80 6.74
N TYR A 200 19.03 -0.19 6.70
CA TYR A 200 18.10 -0.22 7.83
C TYR A 200 17.65 -1.63 8.22
N HIS A 201 17.37 -2.49 7.24
CA HIS A 201 16.90 -3.87 7.51
C HIS A 201 18.02 -4.88 7.75
N TYR A 202 19.19 -4.72 7.10
CA TYR A 202 20.19 -5.80 7.02
C TYR A 202 21.56 -5.46 7.61
N SER A 203 21.81 -4.23 8.06
CA SER A 203 23.13 -3.86 8.61
C SER A 203 23.42 -4.42 10.01
N GLY A 204 22.42 -4.94 10.72
CA GLY A 204 22.54 -5.34 12.12
C GLY A 204 22.66 -4.16 13.10
N PHE A 205 22.67 -2.91 12.64
CA PHE A 205 22.70 -1.72 13.52
C PHE A 205 21.36 -1.50 14.25
N PHE A 206 20.26 -2.01 13.71
CA PHE A 206 18.91 -1.85 14.28
C PHE A 206 18.40 -3.20 14.77
N ALA A 207 18.27 -3.34 16.09
CA ALA A 207 17.88 -4.60 16.73
C ALA A 207 16.46 -5.07 16.37
N ASN A 208 15.57 -4.15 15.95
CA ASN A 208 14.20 -4.46 15.49
C ASN A 208 13.73 -3.40 14.47
N PRO A 209 13.92 -3.62 13.16
CA PRO A 209 13.42 -2.71 12.13
C PRO A 209 11.90 -2.60 12.19
N ASN A 210 11.40 -1.42 12.52
CA ASN A 210 9.99 -1.09 12.46
C ASN A 210 9.54 -0.84 11.00
N PRO A 211 8.52 -1.55 10.49
CA PRO A 211 8.01 -1.39 9.12
C PRO A 211 7.56 0.02 8.76
N TRP A 212 7.02 0.77 9.73
CA TRP A 212 6.51 2.13 9.54
C TRP A 212 7.61 3.15 9.26
N LEU A 213 8.86 2.84 9.60
CA LEU A 213 9.99 3.71 9.28
C LEU A 213 10.36 3.66 7.79
N ASN A 214 9.93 2.64 7.04
CA ASN A 214 10.25 2.52 5.62
C ASN A 214 9.80 3.75 4.82
N SER A 215 8.53 4.16 4.98
CA SER A 215 7.98 5.33 4.30
C SER A 215 8.56 6.65 4.82
N ILE A 216 8.95 6.71 6.09
CA ILE A 216 9.64 7.89 6.66
C ILE A 216 11.03 8.03 6.07
N ILE A 217 11.80 6.94 6.00
CA ILE A 217 13.16 6.91 5.43
C ILE A 217 13.11 7.35 3.97
N THR A 218 12.18 6.82 3.17
CA THR A 218 12.07 7.20 1.76
C THR A 218 11.61 8.65 1.57
N THR A 219 10.76 9.16 2.46
CA THR A 219 10.32 10.57 2.47
C THR A 219 11.49 11.49 2.80
N LEU A 220 12.22 11.21 3.88
CA LEU A 220 13.41 11.98 4.27
C LEU A 220 14.49 11.94 3.20
N SER A 221 14.68 10.78 2.56
CA SER A 221 15.58 10.64 1.41
C SER A 221 15.16 11.55 0.26
N ALA A 222 13.87 11.60 -0.07
CA ALA A 222 13.37 12.46 -1.14
C ALA A 222 13.54 13.96 -0.79
N LEU A 223 13.28 14.35 0.45
CA LEU A 223 13.50 15.72 0.93
C LEU A 223 14.97 16.12 0.86
N PHE A 224 15.87 15.25 1.32
CA PHE A 224 17.31 15.47 1.32
C PHE A 224 17.85 15.66 -0.11
N ILE A 225 17.49 14.74 -1.02
CA ILE A 225 17.91 14.84 -2.43
C ILE A 225 17.28 16.05 -3.12
N SER A 226 16.04 16.40 -2.79
CA SER A 226 15.40 17.61 -3.33
C SER A 226 16.14 18.88 -2.88
N PHE A 227 16.56 18.94 -1.62
CA PHE A 227 17.34 20.07 -1.10
C PHE A 227 18.69 20.20 -1.81
N LEU A 228 19.43 19.09 -1.94
CA LEU A 228 20.69 19.06 -2.69
C LEU A 228 20.50 19.45 -4.16
N GLY A 229 19.45 18.94 -4.81
CA GLY A 229 19.11 19.26 -6.19
C GLY A 229 18.86 20.76 -6.39
N ARG A 230 18.13 21.41 -5.46
CA ARG A 230 17.92 22.87 -5.52
C ARG A 230 19.22 23.66 -5.41
N LEU A 231 20.12 23.26 -4.51
CA LEU A 231 21.42 23.91 -4.35
C LEU A 231 22.30 23.75 -5.59
N TYR A 232 22.23 22.59 -6.24
CA TYR A 232 22.98 22.34 -7.47
C TYR A 232 22.42 23.17 -8.64
N GLU A 233 21.10 23.25 -8.79
CA GLU A 233 20.45 24.06 -9.83
C GLU A 233 20.54 25.57 -9.59
N SER A 234 20.68 26.04 -8.34
CA SER A 234 20.84 27.47 -8.04
C SER A 234 22.26 28.01 -8.25
N ASN A 235 23.24 27.13 -8.41
CA ASN A 235 24.65 27.48 -8.65
C ASN A 235 25.04 27.45 -10.14
N ILE A 236 24.05 27.32 -11.03
CA ILE A 236 24.14 27.43 -12.49
C ILE A 236 23.30 28.62 -12.92
#